data_AF-A0A0F9HEA4-F1
#
_entry.id   AF-A0A0F9HEA4-F1
#
_cell.length_a   1.000
_cell.length_b   1.000
_cell.length_c   1.000
_cell.angle_alpha   90.00
_cell.angle_beta   90.00
_cell.angle_gamma   90.00
#
_symmetry.space_group_name_H-M   'P 1'
#
loop_
_entity.id
_entity.type
_entity.pdbx_description
1 polymer ?
#
loop_
_entity_poly.entity_id
_entity_poly.type
_entity_poly.pdbx_seq_one_letter_code
_entity_poly.pdbx_strand_id
1 'polypeptide(L)'
;MFVAIILSLMGLFLIYLEFFLPGSIFAIGGSVLLLTSLFFLVVEKVKIFHFIVYALILVLLVLMVIKLALKKLKANKDIFLNSDQEGYRASNFKKDLIGKDGIASTDLRPAGKIFINEKSYFAITRENYIEKGKK
;
A
#
# COMPACT_ATOMS: atom_id res chain seq x y z
N MET A 1 -41.29 -5.65 -4.83
CA MET A 1 -40.08 -5.93 -5.62
C MET A 1 -39.22 -4.68 -5.79
N PHE A 2 -39.83 -3.50 -6.03
CA PHE A 2 -39.12 -2.22 -6.11
C PHE A 2 -38.27 -1.91 -4.86
N VAL A 3 -38.80 -2.14 -3.66
CA VAL A 3 -38.07 -1.92 -2.40
C VAL A 3 -36.80 -2.77 -2.34
N ALA A 4 -36.90 -4.07 -2.66
CA ALA A 4 -35.75 -4.97 -2.69
C ALA A 4 -34.68 -4.51 -3.70
N ILE A 5 -35.08 -4.03 -4.89
CA ILE A 5 -34.15 -3.50 -5.89
C ILE A 5 -33.40 -2.28 -5.34
N ILE A 6 -34.12 -1.32 -4.76
CA ILE A 6 -33.51 -0.11 -4.18
C ILE A 6 -32.51 -0.48 -3.08
N LEU A 7 -32.91 -1.35 -2.14
CA LEU A 7 -32.03 -1.82 -1.06
C LEU A 7 -30.77 -2.51 -1.61
N SER A 8 -30.93 -3.36 -2.65
CA SER A 8 -29.77 -4.03 -3.24
C SER A 8 -28.81 -3.08 -3.95
N LEU A 9 -29.32 -2.07 -4.66
CA LEU A 9 -28.48 -1.07 -5.32
C LEU A 9 -27.73 -0.23 -4.30
N MET A 10 -28.40 0.18 -3.22
CA MET A 10 -27.77 0.90 -2.11
C MET A 10 -26.70 0.03 -1.43
N GLY A 11 -27.00 -1.24 -1.14
CA GLY A 11 -26.05 -2.18 -0.55
C GLY A 11 -24.81 -2.40 -1.42
N LEU A 12 -24.99 -2.59 -2.74
CA LEU A 12 -23.89 -2.70 -3.70
C LEU A 12 -23.04 -1.43 -3.75
N PHE A 13 -23.66 -0.26 -3.67
CA PHE A 13 -22.95 1.02 -3.65
C PHE A 13 -22.11 1.18 -2.38
N LEU A 14 -22.64 0.81 -1.20
CA LEU A 14 -21.86 0.82 0.05
C LEU A 14 -20.66 -0.14 -0.02
N ILE A 15 -20.86 -1.36 -0.54
CA ILE A 15 -19.75 -2.33 -0.70
C ILE A 15 -18.69 -1.78 -1.64
N TYR A 16 -19.09 -1.09 -2.72
CA TYR A 16 -18.13 -0.44 -3.63
C TYR A 16 -17.34 0.68 -2.94
N LEU A 17 -17.97 1.47 -2.07
CA LEU A 17 -17.32 2.56 -1.34
C LEU A 17 -16.26 2.09 -0.34
N GLU A 18 -16.45 0.92 0.27
CA GLU A 18 -15.47 0.33 1.20
C GLU A 18 -14.06 0.23 0.58
N PHE A 19 -13.95 -0.03 -0.72
CA PHE A 19 -12.65 -0.16 -1.37
C PHE A 19 -11.85 1.16 -1.44
N PHE A 20 -12.49 2.29 -1.14
CA PHE A 20 -11.84 3.61 -1.06
C PHE A 20 -11.61 4.07 0.38
N LEU A 21 -12.31 3.48 1.36
CA LEU A 21 -12.35 3.91 2.75
C LEU A 21 -12.00 2.72 3.67
N PRO A 22 -10.85 2.72 4.35
CA PRO A 22 -10.52 1.64 5.27
C PRO A 22 -11.44 1.66 6.50
N GLY A 23 -12.14 0.57 6.80
CA GLY A 23 -12.87 0.47 8.07
C GLY A 23 -13.88 -0.67 8.22
N SER A 24 -14.18 -1.43 7.18
CA SER A 24 -15.17 -2.53 7.09
C SER A 24 -16.63 -2.14 7.36
N ILE A 25 -16.90 -0.92 7.83
CA ILE A 25 -18.23 -0.44 8.22
C ILE A 25 -19.18 -0.42 7.01
N PHE A 26 -18.70 0.03 5.85
CA PHE A 26 -19.53 0.10 4.65
C PHE A 26 -19.78 -1.29 4.07
N ALA A 27 -18.80 -2.20 4.14
CA ALA A 27 -18.99 -3.59 3.76
C ALA A 27 -20.03 -4.30 4.63
N ILE A 28 -19.99 -4.10 5.96
CA ILE A 28 -20.96 -4.70 6.88
C ILE A 28 -22.36 -4.12 6.62
N GLY A 29 -22.48 -2.78 6.57
CA GLY A 29 -23.76 -2.13 6.30
C GLY A 29 -24.35 -2.53 4.95
N GLY A 30 -23.52 -2.56 3.91
CA GLY A 30 -23.93 -3.01 2.58
C GLY A 30 -24.39 -4.47 2.56
N SER A 31 -23.70 -5.35 3.27
CA SER A 31 -24.09 -6.77 3.38
C SER A 31 -25.44 -6.94 4.09
N VAL A 32 -25.68 -6.20 5.17
CA VAL A 32 -26.97 -6.20 5.87
C VAL A 32 -28.09 -5.71 4.95
N LEU A 33 -27.85 -4.66 4.15
CA LEU A 33 -28.80 -4.17 3.15
C LEU A 33 -29.13 -5.23 2.09
N LEU A 34 -28.13 -5.98 1.61
CA LEU A 34 -28.34 -7.08 0.65
C LEU A 34 -29.15 -8.23 1.26
N LEU A 35 -28.90 -8.60 2.53
CA LEU A 35 -29.68 -9.62 3.21
C LEU A 35 -31.12 -9.16 3.44
N THR A 36 -31.30 -7.90 3.79
CA THR A 36 -32.63 -7.29 3.98
C THR A 36 -33.41 -7.26 2.67
N SER A 37 -32.75 -7.02 1.53
CA SER A 37 -33.42 -7.05 0.22
C SER A 37 -33.95 -8.44 -0.13
N LEU A 38 -33.19 -9.50 0.16
CA LEU A 38 -33.63 -10.88 0.00
C LEU A 38 -34.80 -11.21 0.93
N PHE A 39 -34.74 -10.75 2.19
CA PHE A 39 -35.83 -10.95 3.15
C PHE A 39 -37.13 -10.31 2.67
N PHE A 40 -37.08 -9.10 2.10
CA PHE A 40 -38.27 -8.43 1.56
C PHE A 40 -38.95 -9.22 0.43
N LEU A 41 -38.18 -9.91 -0.42
CA LEU A 41 -38.77 -10.75 -1.48
C LEU A 41 -39.55 -11.94 -0.90
N VAL A 42 -39.12 -12.47 0.25
CA VAL A 42 -39.84 -13.53 0.97
C VAL A 42 -41.12 -12.99 1.58
N VAL A 43 -41.06 -11.82 2.23
CA VAL A 43 -42.23 -11.14 2.84
C VAL A 43 -43.29 -10.82 1.79
N GLU A 44 -42.89 -10.35 0.61
CA GLU A 44 -43.76 -10.08 -0.53
C GLU A 44 -44.31 -11.34 -1.23
N LYS A 45 -43.92 -12.55 -0.77
CA LYS A 45 -44.35 -13.84 -1.33
C LYS A 45 -44.08 -13.96 -2.83
N VAL A 46 -42.92 -13.46 -3.27
CA VAL A 46 -42.51 -13.54 -4.67
C VAL A 46 -42.38 -15.00 -5.09
N LYS A 47 -42.79 -15.33 -6.32
CA LYS A 47 -42.68 -16.68 -6.89
C LYS A 47 -41.23 -17.18 -6.77
N ILE A 48 -41.05 -18.43 -6.35
CA ILE A 48 -39.72 -19.02 -6.09
C ILE A 48 -38.75 -18.88 -7.28
N PHE A 49 -39.26 -19.01 -8.50
CA PHE A 49 -38.49 -18.80 -9.72
C PHE A 49 -37.87 -17.40 -9.80
N HIS A 50 -38.64 -16.35 -9.49
CA HIS A 50 -38.16 -14.96 -9.53
C HIS A 50 -37.17 -14.68 -8.39
N PHE A 51 -37.38 -15.28 -7.22
CA PHE A 51 -36.44 -15.19 -6.11
C PHE A 51 -35.07 -15.76 -6.48
N ILE A 52 -35.03 -16.96 -7.07
CA ILE A 52 -33.79 -17.61 -7.50
C ILE A 52 -33.06 -16.78 -8.56
N VAL A 53 -33.80 -16.30 -9.58
CA VAL A 53 -33.23 -15.46 -10.64
C VAL A 53 -32.64 -14.17 -10.05
N TYR A 54 -33.37 -13.51 -9.15
CA TYR A 54 -32.88 -12.32 -8.47
C TYR A 54 -31.61 -12.60 -7.65
N ALA A 55 -31.58 -13.67 -6.87
CA ALA A 55 -30.42 -14.03 -6.06
C ALA A 55 -29.18 -14.31 -6.91
N LEU A 56 -29.34 -15.01 -8.05
CA LEU A 56 -28.25 -15.26 -9.01
C LEU A 56 -27.70 -13.94 -9.60
N ILE A 57 -28.59 -13.04 -10.03
CA ILE A 57 -28.19 -11.72 -10.53
C ILE A 57 -27.46 -10.94 -9.43
N LEU A 58 -27.95 -10.97 -8.20
CA LEU A 58 -27.34 -10.28 -7.07
C LEU A 58 -25.91 -10.75 -6.83
N VAL A 59 -25.68 -12.07 -6.81
CA VAL A 59 -24.33 -12.65 -6.67
C VAL A 59 -23.41 -12.19 -7.80
N LEU A 60 -23.90 -12.22 -9.04
CA LEU A 60 -23.12 -11.76 -10.20
C LEU A 60 -22.73 -10.27 -10.07
N LEU A 61 -23.66 -9.43 -9.61
CA LEU A 61 -23.40 -8.00 -9.39
C LEU A 61 -22.37 -7.76 -8.28
N VAL A 62 -22.45 -8.49 -7.16
CA VAL A 62 -21.46 -8.39 -6.07
C VAL A 62 -20.06 -8.75 -6.61
N LEU A 63 -19.94 -9.86 -7.34
CA LEU A 63 -18.68 -10.27 -7.95
C LEU A 63 -18.15 -9.23 -8.94
N MET A 64 -19.05 -8.63 -9.74
CA MET A 64 -18.68 -7.58 -10.68
C MET A 64 -18.17 -6.33 -9.96
N VAL A 65 -18.85 -5.88 -8.90
CA VAL A 65 -18.44 -4.76 -8.06
C VAL A 65 -17.05 -5.00 -7.46
N ILE A 66 -16.82 -6.17 -6.86
CA ILE A 66 -15.53 -6.55 -6.28
C ILE A 66 -14.43 -6.54 -7.37
N LYS A 67 -14.70 -7.13 -8.53
CA LYS A 67 -13.74 -7.18 -9.64
C LYS A 67 -13.39 -5.78 -10.16
N LEU A 68 -14.38 -4.89 -10.29
CA LEU A 68 -14.18 -3.50 -10.71
C LEU A 68 -13.36 -2.72 -9.68
N ALA A 69 -13.67 -2.88 -8.40
CA ALA A 69 -12.96 -2.21 -7.33
C ALA A 69 -11.49 -2.68 -7.24
N LEU A 70 -11.23 -3.98 -7.31
CA LEU A 70 -9.87 -4.54 -7.36
C LEU A 70 -9.09 -4.08 -8.59
N LYS A 71 -9.74 -3.95 -9.76
CA LYS A 71 -9.11 -3.41 -10.96
C LYS A 71 -8.69 -1.95 -10.78
N LYS A 72 -9.54 -1.12 -10.17
CA LYS A 72 -9.20 0.28 -9.84
C LYS A 72 -8.05 0.37 -8.84
N LEU A 73 -8.08 -0.46 -7.80
CA LEU A 73 -7.00 -0.47 -6.80
C LEU A 73 -5.65 -0.87 -7.42
N LYS A 74 -5.63 -1.88 -8.30
CA LYS A 74 -4.44 -2.29 -9.05
C LYS A 74 -3.95 -1.27 -10.09
N ALA A 75 -4.83 -0.39 -10.57
CA ALA A 75 -4.45 0.69 -11.48
C ALA A 75 -3.73 1.83 -10.76
N ASN A 76 -4.04 2.05 -9.47
CA ASN A 76 -3.35 3.00 -8.60
C ASN A 76 -2.04 2.40 -8.04
N LYS A 77 -1.14 1.94 -8.92
CA LYS A 77 0.18 1.40 -8.55
C LYS A 77 1.14 2.43 -7.94
N ASP A 78 0.76 3.71 -7.92
CA ASP A 78 1.51 4.79 -7.27
C ASP A 78 1.46 4.74 -5.72
N ILE A 79 0.93 3.67 -5.13
CA ILE A 79 1.10 3.38 -3.70
C ILE A 79 2.58 3.00 -3.39
N PHE A 80 3.33 2.55 -4.40
CA PHE A 80 4.79 2.49 -4.30
C PHE A 80 5.35 3.79 -4.86
N LEU A 81 5.83 4.64 -3.96
CA LEU A 81 6.62 5.82 -4.29
C LEU A 81 7.94 5.34 -4.93
N ASN A 82 7.94 5.15 -6.25
CA ASN A 82 9.12 4.76 -7.02
C ASN A 82 10.25 5.82 -6.93
N SER A 83 9.96 7.03 -6.42
CA SER A 83 10.92 8.12 -6.32
C SER A 83 11.86 8.03 -5.10
N ASP A 84 11.59 7.20 -4.09
CA ASP A 84 12.40 7.17 -2.86
C ASP A 84 13.37 5.97 -2.75
N GLN A 85 13.48 5.16 -3.81
CA GLN A 85 14.52 4.13 -3.90
C GLN A 85 15.77 4.56 -4.67
N GLU A 86 15.84 5.81 -5.14
CA GLU A 86 17.12 6.40 -5.55
C GLU A 86 17.83 7.01 -4.33
N GLY A 87 18.44 6.12 -3.54
CA GLY A 87 19.61 6.43 -2.73
C GLY A 87 19.46 7.59 -1.75
N TYR A 88 19.00 7.29 -0.54
CA TYR A 88 19.45 8.03 0.64
C TYR A 88 20.98 7.91 0.74
N ARG A 89 21.70 8.80 0.04
CA ARG A 89 23.13 9.02 0.25
C ARG A 89 23.28 9.89 1.48
N ALA A 90 23.32 9.26 2.65
CA ALA A 90 23.81 9.88 3.88
C ALA A 90 25.32 10.14 3.77
N SER A 91 25.70 11.07 2.89
CA SER A 91 26.96 11.79 2.86
C SER A 91 27.03 12.46 1.49
N ASN A 92 26.98 13.79 1.48
CA ASN A 92 27.56 14.57 0.41
C ASN A 92 29.07 14.27 0.40
N PHE A 93 29.47 13.19 -0.29
CA PHE A 93 30.88 12.94 -0.59
C PHE A 93 31.37 14.12 -1.44
N LYS A 94 32.09 15.04 -0.81
CA LYS A 94 32.71 16.16 -1.52
C LYS A 94 33.71 15.56 -2.50
N LYS A 95 33.46 15.75 -3.80
CA LYS A 95 34.36 15.30 -4.89
C LYS A 95 35.78 15.86 -4.69
N ASP A 96 35.91 17.00 -4.01
CA ASP A 96 37.17 17.66 -3.66
C ASP A 96 38.08 16.88 -2.70
N LEU A 97 37.61 15.75 -2.16
CA LEU A 97 38.37 14.85 -1.30
C LEU A 97 38.92 13.64 -2.07
N ILE A 98 38.52 13.45 -3.34
CA ILE A 98 39.01 12.36 -4.19
C ILE A 98 40.48 12.62 -4.54
N GLY A 99 41.35 11.63 -4.32
CA GLY A 99 42.79 11.74 -4.58
C GLY A 99 43.57 12.50 -3.49
N LYS A 100 42.91 12.91 -2.40
CA LYS A 100 43.59 13.50 -1.25
C LYS A 100 43.98 12.42 -0.24
N ASP A 101 45.16 12.62 0.31
CA ASP A 101 45.68 11.82 1.40
C ASP A 101 45.05 12.22 2.73
N GLY A 102 44.70 11.23 3.55
CA GLY A 102 44.15 11.43 4.89
C GLY A 102 44.77 10.49 5.90
N ILE A 103 44.66 10.82 7.19
CA ILE A 103 45.18 9.98 8.27
C ILE A 103 44.00 9.41 9.06
N ALA A 104 44.01 8.12 9.37
CA ALA A 104 43.03 7.49 10.24
C ALA A 104 43.06 8.12 11.64
N SER A 105 42.03 8.88 12.01
CA SER A 105 41.88 9.49 13.34
C SER A 105 41.41 8.47 14.38
N THR A 106 40.65 7.48 13.92
CA THR A 106 40.26 6.28 14.69
C THR A 106 40.61 5.04 13.89
N ASP A 107 40.71 3.90 14.56
CA ASP A 107 40.72 2.62 13.86
C ASP A 107 39.47 2.52 12.97
N LEU A 108 39.66 2.17 11.70
CA LEU A 108 38.56 1.90 10.77
C LEU A 108 38.27 0.40 10.78
N ARG A 109 37.10 -0.01 11.29
CA ARG A 109 36.66 -1.42 11.36
C ARG A 109 35.19 -1.61 10.98
N PRO A 110 34.83 -1.73 9.70
CA PRO A 110 35.43 -1.07 8.54
C PRO A 110 35.05 0.43 8.47
N ALA A 111 34.20 0.92 9.36
CA ALA A 111 33.87 2.34 9.48
C ALA A 111 34.73 3.03 10.54
N GLY A 112 35.04 4.30 10.34
CA GLY A 112 35.81 5.12 11.28
C GLY A 112 35.90 6.58 10.84
N LYS A 113 36.79 7.34 11.46
CA LYS A 113 37.04 8.74 11.11
C LYS A 113 38.44 8.91 10.52
N ILE A 114 38.52 9.70 9.45
CA ILE A 114 39.78 10.12 8.81
C ILE A 114 39.93 11.64 8.91
N PHE A 115 41.18 12.10 8.92
CA PHE A 115 41.54 13.50 8.98
C PHE A 115 42.15 13.93 7.65
N ILE A 116 41.49 14.86 6.95
CA ILE A 116 41.92 15.39 5.64
C ILE A 116 41.78 16.92 5.70
N ASN A 117 42.81 17.67 5.30
CA ASN A 117 42.83 19.14 5.27
C ASN A 117 42.26 19.78 6.55
N GLU A 118 42.81 19.40 7.70
CA GLU A 118 42.44 19.94 9.03
C GLU A 118 40.99 19.67 9.47
N LYS A 119 40.29 18.75 8.79
CA LYS A 119 38.90 18.39 9.12
C LYS A 119 38.73 16.89 9.25
N SER A 120 37.88 16.48 10.20
CA SER A 120 37.52 15.08 10.42
C SER A 120 36.31 14.70 9.57
N TYR A 121 36.41 13.58 8.86
CA TYR A 121 35.36 13.01 8.02
C TYR A 121 35.09 11.55 8.43
N PHE A 122 33.85 11.11 8.31
CA PHE A 122 33.53 9.68 8.41
C PHE A 122 33.89 8.98 7.11
N ALA A 123 34.55 7.82 7.23
CA ALA A 123 34.96 7.01 6.10
C ALA A 123 34.74 5.53 6.37
N ILE A 124 34.68 4.76 5.30
CA ILE A 124 34.57 3.31 5.31
C ILE A 124 35.73 2.76 4.49
N THR A 125 36.55 1.90 5.10
CA THR A 125 37.65 1.23 4.42
C THR A 125 37.15 0.06 3.58
N ARG A 126 37.82 -0.21 2.46
CA ARG A 126 37.63 -1.43 1.65
C ARG A 126 38.41 -2.62 2.20
N GLU A 127 39.49 -2.38 2.96
CA GLU A 127 40.40 -3.43 3.45
C GLU A 127 40.00 -3.99 4.82
N ASN A 128 38.73 -3.83 5.23
CA ASN A 128 38.16 -4.22 6.51
C ASN A 128 38.77 -3.57 7.77
N TYR A 129 40.09 -3.31 7.81
CA TYR A 129 40.80 -2.72 8.92
C TYR A 129 41.87 -1.72 8.50
N ILE A 130 41.86 -0.53 9.09
CA ILE A 130 42.99 0.41 9.06
C ILE A 130 43.24 0.88 10.50
N GLU A 131 44.48 0.77 10.94
CA GLU A 131 44.92 1.19 12.26
C GLU A 131 44.98 2.72 12.37
N LYS A 132 44.62 3.26 13.53
CA LYS A 132 44.73 4.69 13.83
C LYS A 132 46.15 5.20 13.56
N GLY A 133 46.25 6.33 12.87
CA GLY A 133 47.52 6.97 12.51
C GLY A 133 48.11 6.50 11.17
N LYS A 134 47.53 5.47 10.54
CA LYS A 134 47.91 5.09 9.17
C LYS A 134 47.24 5.98 8.13
N LYS A 135 47.94 6.13 7.02
CA LYS A 135 47.55 6.91 5.85
C LYS A 135 46.88 6.00 4.81
#